data_AF-A0A537X6X6-F1
#
_entry.id   AF-A0A537X6X6-F1
#
_cell.length_a   1.000
_cell.length_b   1.000
_cell.length_c   1.000
_cell.angle_alpha   90.00
_cell.angle_beta   90.00
_cell.angle_gamma   90.00
#
_symmetry.space_group_name_H-M   'P 1'
#
loop_
_entity.id
_entity.type
_entity.pdbx_description
1 polymer ?
#
loop_
_entity_poly.entity_id
_entity_poly.type
_entity_poly.pdbx_seq_one_letter_code
_entity_poly.pdbx_strand_id
1 'polypeptide(L)'
;MSIVPSVLALPRVPEPPLSILLRMTGAQTNDELGSNGPVVASAANIENAGNPEVRRYEAKFGRDAFFTAEFLAGIFPRLEEGTVRYFAAYQSADTDERKQSSPGKIPNHIRDPDDPLARKLTLETGRAWPWFGGTDTTVQFLTAACRVLERAPEIGGFYASSTRTEAGHSCGSR
;
A
#
# COMPACT_ATOMS: atom_id res chain seq x y z
N MET A 1 -2.29 25.93 17.02
CA MET A 1 -1.89 24.55 17.38
C MET A 1 -0.37 24.54 17.46
N SER A 2 0.22 24.27 18.63
CA SER A 2 1.68 24.21 18.77
C SER A 2 2.17 22.85 18.26
N ILE A 3 3.10 22.84 17.32
CA ILE A 3 3.76 21.59 16.89
C ILE A 3 4.72 21.22 18.02
N VAL A 4 4.36 20.23 18.83
CA VAL A 4 5.27 19.65 19.82
C VAL A 4 6.14 18.63 19.10
N PRO A 5 7.47 18.82 19.02
CA PRO A 5 8.35 17.85 18.37
C PRO A 5 8.32 16.53 19.13
N SER A 6 8.19 15.42 18.39
CA SER A 6 8.44 14.10 18.96
C SER A 6 9.95 13.94 19.14
N VAL A 7 10.39 13.53 20.33
CA VAL A 7 11.80 13.26 20.61
C VAL A 7 12.19 11.97 19.88
N LEU A 8 13.15 12.07 18.97
CA LEU A 8 13.68 10.93 18.21
C LEU A 8 14.98 10.44 18.84
N ALA A 9 15.08 9.13 19.06
CA ALA A 9 16.33 8.50 19.41
C ALA A 9 17.11 8.13 18.13
N LEU A 10 18.38 8.52 18.07
CA LEU A 10 19.27 8.12 16.98
C LEU A 10 19.53 6.60 17.02
N PRO A 11 19.59 5.90 15.87
CA PRO A 11 19.99 4.50 15.82
C PRO A 11 21.38 4.31 16.42
N ARG A 12 21.54 3.32 17.30
CA ARG A 12 22.83 2.98 17.93
C ARG A 12 23.61 1.95 17.12
N VAL A 13 22.90 1.12 16.36
CA VAL A 13 23.47 0.04 15.57
C VAL A 13 22.98 0.18 14.12
N PRO A 14 23.87 0.19 13.13
CA PRO A 14 23.47 0.18 11.73
C PRO A 14 22.85 -1.18 11.37
N GLU A 15 21.67 -1.15 10.75
CA GLU A 15 21.04 -2.35 10.19
C GLU A 15 21.43 -2.52 8.71
N PRO A 16 21.72 -3.74 8.22
CA PRO A 16 21.92 -3.99 6.80
C PRO A 16 20.68 -3.56 5.97
N PRO A 17 20.83 -2.94 4.80
CA PRO A 17 19.68 -2.49 3.99
C PRO A 17 18.66 -3.60 3.68
N LEU A 18 19.14 -4.83 3.47
CA LEU A 18 18.28 -5.97 3.20
C LEU A 18 17.40 -6.36 4.41
N SER A 19 17.90 -6.27 5.65
CA SER A 19 17.08 -6.60 6.83
C SER A 19 15.93 -5.60 7.00
N ILE A 20 16.17 -4.33 6.68
CA ILE A 20 15.14 -3.29 6.66
C ILE A 20 14.10 -3.58 5.57
N LEU A 21 14.53 -3.95 4.36
CA LEU A 21 13.61 -4.28 3.27
C LEU A 21 12.72 -5.48 3.63
N LEU A 22 13.29 -6.54 4.20
CA LEU A 22 12.55 -7.70 4.67
C LEU A 22 11.51 -7.31 5.74
N ARG A 23 11.90 -6.46 6.70
CA ARG A 23 10.99 -5.94 7.72
C ARG A 23 9.87 -5.07 7.14
N MET A 24 10.17 -4.22 6.16
CA MET A 24 9.18 -3.36 5.51
C MET A 24 8.17 -4.14 4.66
N THR A 25 8.56 -5.30 4.14
CA THR A 25 7.67 -6.22 3.40
C THR A 25 6.99 -7.26 4.28
N GLY A 26 7.48 -7.47 5.51
CA GLY A 26 7.07 -8.59 6.35
C GLY A 26 7.61 -9.95 5.87
N ALA A 27 8.59 -9.96 4.97
CA ALA A 27 9.26 -11.17 4.50
C ALA A 27 10.31 -11.65 5.53
N GLN A 28 10.51 -12.96 5.62
CA GLN A 28 11.58 -13.57 6.44
C GLN A 28 12.84 -13.82 5.61
N THR A 29 12.67 -14.04 4.31
CA THR A 29 13.75 -14.36 3.37
C THR A 29 13.63 -13.55 2.08
N ASN A 30 14.72 -13.45 1.32
CA ASN A 30 14.74 -12.71 0.05
C ASN A 30 13.77 -13.32 -0.97
N ASP A 31 13.61 -14.64 -0.96
CA ASP A 31 12.76 -15.37 -1.89
C ASP A 31 11.26 -15.12 -1.64
N GLU A 32 10.91 -14.60 -0.46
CA GLU A 32 9.55 -14.19 -0.11
C GLU A 32 9.20 -12.77 -0.58
N LEU A 33 10.18 -11.96 -1.01
CA LEU A 33 9.92 -10.60 -1.49
C LEU A 33 8.92 -10.61 -2.66
N GLY A 34 7.78 -9.95 -2.47
CA GLY A 34 6.65 -9.95 -3.40
C GLY A 34 5.55 -10.96 -3.11
N SER A 35 5.78 -11.93 -2.22
CA SER A 35 4.74 -12.87 -1.77
C SER A 35 3.86 -12.26 -0.67
N ASN A 36 4.46 -11.40 0.18
CA ASN A 36 3.77 -10.78 1.32
C ASN A 36 3.21 -9.37 0.99
N GLY A 37 3.18 -9.03 -0.30
CA GLY A 37 2.71 -7.73 -0.78
C GLY A 37 3.81 -6.65 -0.80
N PRO A 38 3.41 -5.36 -0.89
CA PRO A 38 4.32 -4.25 -1.05
C PRO A 38 5.09 -3.92 0.22
N VAL A 39 6.09 -3.05 0.13
CA VAL A 39 6.69 -2.41 1.32
C VAL A 39 5.68 -1.50 2.03
N VAL A 40 5.78 -1.38 3.36
CA VAL A 40 5.28 -0.17 4.06
C VAL A 40 6.18 1.02 3.71
N ALA A 41 5.68 2.25 3.85
CA ALA A 41 6.47 3.45 3.52
C ALA A 41 7.69 3.64 4.43
N SER A 42 7.58 3.26 5.70
CA SER A 42 8.68 3.31 6.66
C SER A 42 8.50 2.24 7.73
N ALA A 43 9.59 1.89 8.41
CA ALA A 43 9.58 1.04 9.60
C ALA A 43 10.39 1.74 10.69
N ALA A 44 9.83 1.84 11.90
CA ALA A 44 10.55 2.47 13.02
C ALA A 44 11.84 1.71 13.32
N ASN A 45 12.94 2.39 13.64
CA ASN A 45 14.09 1.72 14.24
C ASN A 45 13.72 1.18 15.63
N ILE A 46 14.53 0.27 16.15
CA ILE A 46 14.28 -0.40 17.43
C ILE A 46 14.15 0.63 18.57
N GLU A 47 14.97 1.69 18.54
CA GLU A 47 14.97 2.74 19.56
C GLU A 47 13.68 3.56 19.60
N ASN A 48 12.96 3.65 18.48
CA ASN A 48 11.69 4.37 18.38
C ASN A 48 10.48 3.45 18.16
N ALA A 49 10.59 2.14 18.45
CA ALA A 49 9.50 1.17 18.28
C ALA A 49 8.24 1.51 19.13
N GLY A 50 8.41 2.26 20.22
CA GLY A 50 7.31 2.77 21.05
C GLY A 50 6.79 4.16 20.65
N ASN A 51 7.38 4.81 19.64
CA ASN A 51 7.06 6.20 19.28
C ASN A 51 5.95 6.24 18.21
N PRO A 52 4.71 6.62 18.54
CA PRO A 52 3.59 6.60 17.60
C PRO A 52 3.78 7.58 16.43
N GLU A 53 4.56 8.64 16.61
CA GLU A 53 4.81 9.61 15.54
C GLU A 53 5.76 9.04 14.47
N VAL A 54 6.75 8.23 14.86
CA VAL A 54 7.64 7.53 13.91
C VAL A 54 6.87 6.44 13.17
N ARG A 55 5.96 5.76 13.87
CA ARG A 55 5.16 4.66 13.32
C ARG A 55 4.00 5.10 12.43
N ARG A 56 3.77 6.41 12.31
CA ARG A 56 2.73 7.01 11.46
C ARG A 56 2.79 6.54 10.00
N TYR A 57 3.97 6.14 9.51
CA TYR A 57 4.20 5.73 8.12
C TYR A 57 4.37 4.22 7.94
N GLU A 58 4.08 3.42 8.98
CA GLU A 58 4.02 1.95 8.92
C GLU A 58 2.73 1.46 8.25
N ALA A 59 2.42 1.99 7.07
CA ALA A 59 1.26 1.62 6.26
C ALA A 59 1.66 1.54 4.77
N LYS A 60 0.77 1.00 3.94
CA LYS A 60 1.04 0.82 2.50
C LYS A 60 0.64 2.11 1.76
N PHE A 61 1.62 2.99 1.55
CA PHE A 61 1.45 4.16 0.69
C PHE A 61 1.83 3.78 -0.74
N GLY A 62 0.92 4.02 -1.68
CA GLY A 62 1.08 3.57 -3.06
C GLY A 62 2.32 4.15 -3.72
N ARG A 63 2.55 5.45 -3.56
CA ARG A 63 3.74 6.12 -4.11
C ARG A 63 5.03 5.46 -3.63
N ASP A 64 5.19 5.34 -2.31
CA ASP A 64 6.39 4.80 -1.67
C ASP A 64 6.60 3.32 -2.07
N ALA A 65 5.51 2.55 -2.14
CA ALA A 65 5.54 1.17 -2.58
C ALA A 65 5.95 1.01 -4.05
N PHE A 66 5.34 1.75 -4.98
CA PHE A 66 5.66 1.66 -6.41
C PHE A 66 7.06 2.16 -6.71
N PHE A 67 7.51 3.26 -6.10
CA PHE A 67 8.89 3.72 -6.26
C PHE A 67 9.88 2.66 -5.79
N THR A 68 9.68 2.11 -4.58
CA THR A 68 10.59 1.10 -4.04
C THR A 68 10.62 -0.15 -4.92
N ALA A 69 9.45 -0.60 -5.37
CA ALA A 69 9.33 -1.75 -6.26
C ALA A 69 10.04 -1.52 -7.60
N GLU A 70 9.89 -0.33 -8.19
CA GLU A 70 10.56 0.05 -9.43
C GLU A 70 12.09 0.06 -9.29
N PHE A 71 12.61 0.71 -8.24
CA PHE A 71 14.06 0.74 -7.97
C PHE A 71 14.66 -0.64 -7.76
N LEU A 72 13.87 -1.57 -7.21
CA LEU A 72 14.33 -2.92 -6.89
C LEU A 72 13.97 -3.95 -7.96
N ALA A 73 13.22 -3.61 -9.00
CA ALA A 73 12.69 -4.57 -9.96
C ALA A 73 13.79 -5.38 -10.68
N GLY A 74 14.98 -4.80 -10.87
CA GLY A 74 16.12 -5.51 -11.47
C GLY A 74 16.75 -6.58 -10.58
N ILE A 75 16.50 -6.53 -9.26
CA ILE A 75 17.06 -7.47 -8.27
C ILE A 75 15.95 -8.38 -7.72
N PHE A 76 14.79 -7.81 -7.43
CA PHE A 76 13.63 -8.46 -6.83
C PHE A 76 12.37 -8.22 -7.69
N PRO A 77 12.28 -8.76 -8.92
CA PRO A 77 11.18 -8.50 -9.85
C PRO A 77 9.81 -8.90 -9.28
N ARG A 78 9.77 -9.96 -8.47
CA ARG A 78 8.56 -10.44 -7.78
C ARG A 78 8.00 -9.42 -6.79
N LEU A 79 8.83 -8.51 -6.25
CA LEU A 79 8.35 -7.42 -5.39
C LEU A 79 7.43 -6.46 -6.15
N GLU A 80 7.76 -6.12 -7.41
CA GLU A 80 6.90 -5.28 -8.25
C GLU A 80 5.62 -6.00 -8.63
N GLU A 81 5.70 -7.28 -9.01
CA GLU A 81 4.51 -8.11 -9.28
C GLU A 81 3.57 -8.18 -8.07
N GLY A 82 4.12 -8.44 -6.88
CA GLY A 82 3.38 -8.50 -5.63
C GLY A 82 2.75 -7.16 -5.25
N THR A 83 3.48 -6.06 -5.50
CA THR A 83 2.99 -4.70 -5.28
C THR A 83 1.81 -4.38 -6.20
N VAL A 84 1.93 -4.65 -7.51
CA VAL A 84 0.85 -4.43 -8.47
C VAL A 84 -0.36 -5.30 -8.12
N ARG A 85 -0.16 -6.59 -7.83
CA ARG A 85 -1.25 -7.51 -7.43
C ARG A 85 -2.00 -7.01 -6.19
N TYR A 86 -1.26 -6.55 -5.18
CA TYR A 86 -1.85 -6.02 -3.95
C TYR A 86 -2.71 -4.78 -4.23
N PHE A 87 -2.18 -3.78 -4.92
CA PHE A 87 -2.93 -2.54 -5.19
C PHE A 87 -4.10 -2.75 -6.17
N ALA A 88 -3.99 -3.68 -7.11
CA ALA A 88 -5.09 -4.07 -8.00
C ALA A 88 -6.30 -4.61 -7.20
N ALA A 89 -6.06 -5.40 -6.14
CA ALA A 89 -7.13 -5.93 -5.28
C ALA A 89 -7.91 -4.84 -4.53
N TYR A 90 -7.34 -3.64 -4.37
CA TYR A 90 -7.98 -2.48 -3.74
C TYR A 90 -8.45 -1.42 -4.75
N GLN A 91 -8.44 -1.70 -6.05
CA GLN A 91 -8.96 -0.77 -7.04
C GLN A 91 -10.43 -0.44 -6.73
N SER A 92 -10.75 0.84 -6.72
CA SER A 92 -12.10 1.27 -6.41
C SER A 92 -13.08 0.85 -7.50
N ALA A 93 -14.26 0.41 -7.07
CA ALA A 93 -15.45 0.26 -7.90
C ALA A 93 -16.57 1.25 -7.51
N ASP A 94 -16.36 2.05 -6.46
CA ASP A 94 -17.33 3.00 -5.91
C ASP A 94 -16.88 4.45 -6.13
N THR A 95 -17.83 5.36 -5.92
CA THR A 95 -17.58 6.80 -5.74
C THR A 95 -17.95 7.14 -4.31
N ASP A 96 -16.95 7.48 -3.48
CA ASP A 96 -17.13 7.83 -2.08
C ASP A 96 -16.20 9.01 -1.71
N GLU A 97 -16.80 10.14 -1.35
CA GLU A 97 -16.08 11.36 -0.96
C GLU A 97 -15.22 11.16 0.29
N ARG A 98 -15.67 10.32 1.23
CA ARG A 98 -14.93 10.04 2.49
C ARG A 98 -13.69 9.20 2.25
N LYS A 99 -13.64 8.44 1.16
CA LYS A 99 -12.45 7.73 0.68
C LYS A 99 -11.67 8.52 -0.38
N GLN A 100 -12.32 9.52 -0.98
CA GLN A 100 -11.95 10.14 -2.26
C GLN A 100 -11.80 9.13 -3.41
N SER A 101 -12.65 8.10 -3.39
CA SER A 101 -12.64 7.04 -4.38
C SER A 101 -13.50 7.41 -5.60
N SER A 102 -13.14 6.82 -6.74
CA SER A 102 -13.92 6.82 -7.98
C SER A 102 -13.58 5.52 -8.73
N PRO A 103 -14.46 4.99 -9.59
CA PRO A 103 -14.20 3.74 -10.31
C PRO A 103 -12.84 3.76 -11.04
N GLY A 104 -12.08 2.68 -10.90
CA GLY A 104 -10.76 2.50 -11.51
C GLY A 104 -9.58 3.12 -10.75
N LYS A 105 -9.85 3.96 -9.74
CA LYS A 105 -8.79 4.63 -8.96
C LYS A 105 -8.06 3.63 -8.06
N ILE A 106 -6.75 3.82 -7.90
CA ILE A 106 -5.89 3.02 -7.01
C ILE A 106 -5.69 3.80 -5.70
N PRO A 107 -5.77 3.16 -4.52
CA PRO A 107 -5.66 3.88 -3.26
C PRO A 107 -4.24 4.43 -3.08
N ASN A 108 -4.16 5.69 -2.64
CA ASN A 108 -2.90 6.33 -2.28
C ASN A 108 -2.34 5.76 -0.98
N HIS A 109 -3.21 5.32 -0.07
CA HIS A 109 -2.83 4.86 1.25
C HIS A 109 -3.82 3.79 1.75
N ILE A 110 -3.31 2.60 2.00
CA ILE A 110 -4.04 1.48 2.60
C ILE A 110 -3.53 1.30 4.03
N ARG A 111 -4.46 1.32 4.98
CA ARG A 111 -4.23 1.11 6.41
C ARG A 111 -5.38 0.31 6.99
N ASP A 112 -5.08 -0.49 7.99
CA ASP A 112 -6.08 -1.20 8.77
C ASP A 112 -7.04 -0.20 9.45
N PRO A 113 -8.37 -0.30 9.25
CA PRO A 113 -9.34 0.55 9.95
C PRO A 113 -9.26 0.47 11.48
N ASP A 114 -8.73 -0.62 12.04
CA ASP A 114 -8.54 -0.81 13.48
C ASP A 114 -7.25 -0.19 14.01
N ASP A 115 -6.35 0.29 13.13
CA ASP A 115 -5.17 1.04 13.52
C ASP A 115 -5.56 2.29 14.34
N PRO A 116 -4.92 2.57 15.50
CA PRO A 116 -5.28 3.70 16.35
C PRO A 116 -5.26 5.06 15.62
N LEU A 117 -4.32 5.25 14.68
CA LEU A 117 -4.23 6.45 13.87
C LEU A 117 -5.30 6.46 12.77
N ALA A 118 -5.66 5.31 12.18
CA ALA A 118 -6.81 5.21 11.28
C ALA A 118 -8.11 5.64 11.98
N ARG A 119 -8.38 5.07 13.17
CA ARG A 119 -9.56 5.42 14.00
C ARG A 119 -9.58 6.89 14.36
N LYS A 120 -8.44 7.44 14.83
CA LYS A 120 -8.30 8.86 15.14
C LYS A 120 -8.63 9.73 13.92
N LEU A 121 -8.02 9.45 12.76
CA LEU A 121 -8.26 10.22 11.54
C LEU A 121 -9.71 10.11 11.07
N THR A 122 -10.33 8.93 11.19
CA THR A 122 -11.74 8.74 10.87
C THR A 122 -12.65 9.57 11.78
N LEU A 123 -12.37 9.62 13.08
CA LEU A 123 -13.13 10.44 14.04
C LEU A 123 -12.94 11.94 13.81
N GLU A 124 -11.70 12.38 13.56
CA GLU A 124 -11.37 13.81 13.43
C GLU A 124 -11.74 14.41 12.08
N THR A 125 -11.70 13.62 11.01
CA THR A 125 -11.81 14.14 9.62
C THR A 125 -12.94 13.51 8.81
N GLY A 126 -13.59 12.47 9.33
CA GLY A 126 -14.54 11.67 8.56
C GLY A 126 -13.89 10.77 7.51
N ARG A 127 -12.56 10.75 7.38
CA ARG A 127 -11.83 9.88 6.44
C ARG A 127 -12.22 8.41 6.60
N ALA A 128 -12.49 7.75 5.48
CA ALA A 128 -12.67 6.31 5.37
C ALA A 128 -11.48 5.65 4.66
N TRP A 129 -11.39 4.33 4.78
CA TRP A 129 -10.25 3.53 4.34
C TRP A 129 -10.71 2.43 3.36
N PRO A 130 -9.92 2.07 2.33
CA PRO A 130 -8.65 2.70 1.92
C PRO A 130 -8.82 4.16 1.50
N TRP A 131 -7.73 4.93 1.59
CA TRP A 131 -7.73 6.34 1.21
C TRP A 131 -7.16 6.52 -0.20
N PHE A 132 -7.95 7.15 -1.07
CA PHE A 132 -7.64 7.36 -2.49
C PHE A 132 -7.23 8.81 -2.79
N GLY A 133 -7.01 9.66 -1.79
CA GLY A 133 -6.77 11.09 -1.99
C GLY A 133 -5.44 11.53 -2.61
N GLY A 134 -4.77 10.64 -3.35
CA GLY A 134 -3.62 10.95 -4.20
C GLY A 134 -3.99 10.92 -5.67
N THR A 135 -3.26 11.70 -6.49
CA THR A 135 -3.48 11.79 -7.94
C THR A 135 -2.47 10.98 -8.75
N ASP A 136 -1.30 10.71 -8.17
CA ASP A 136 -0.17 10.06 -8.83
C ASP A 136 -0.23 8.53 -8.79
N THR A 137 -0.81 7.97 -7.72
CA THR A 137 -0.74 6.52 -7.45
C THR A 137 -1.37 5.67 -8.55
N THR A 138 -2.48 6.11 -9.14
CA THR A 138 -3.10 5.38 -10.27
C THR A 138 -2.18 5.35 -11.48
N VAL A 139 -1.49 6.45 -11.79
CA VAL A 139 -0.56 6.51 -12.93
C VAL A 139 0.65 5.60 -12.66
N GLN A 140 1.19 5.65 -11.45
CA GLN A 140 2.30 4.79 -11.04
C GLN A 140 1.95 3.30 -11.10
N PHE A 141 0.73 2.94 -10.67
CA PHE A 141 0.21 1.59 -10.82
C PHE A 141 0.18 1.15 -12.28
N LEU A 142 -0.32 1.99 -13.20
CA LEU A 142 -0.38 1.66 -14.62
C LEU A 142 1.01 1.46 -15.20
N THR A 143 1.97 2.32 -14.87
CA THR A 143 3.36 2.17 -15.33
C THR A 143 3.98 0.87 -14.80
N ALA A 144 3.81 0.57 -13.51
CA ALA A 144 4.30 -0.66 -12.91
C ALA A 144 3.63 -1.90 -13.51
N ALA A 145 2.31 -1.86 -13.76
CA ALA A 145 1.56 -2.93 -14.40
C ALA A 145 2.08 -3.19 -15.83
N CYS A 146 2.35 -2.15 -16.62
CA CYS A 146 2.95 -2.30 -17.94
C CYS A 146 4.31 -3.01 -17.87
N ARG A 147 5.21 -2.57 -16.98
CA ARG A 147 6.53 -3.21 -16.82
C ARG A 147 6.42 -4.67 -16.37
N VAL A 148 5.48 -4.96 -15.47
CA VAL A 148 5.20 -6.31 -14.98
C VAL A 148 4.69 -7.20 -16.13
N LEU A 149 3.77 -6.70 -16.95
CA LEU A 149 3.25 -7.42 -18.13
C LEU A 149 4.29 -7.61 -19.24
N GLU A 150 5.19 -6.65 -19.43
CA GLU A 150 6.29 -6.76 -20.39
C GLU A 150 7.26 -7.87 -20.00
N ARG A 151 7.53 -8.05 -18.71
CA ARG A 151 8.42 -9.11 -18.20
C ARG A 151 7.76 -10.48 -18.09
N ALA A 152 6.47 -10.52 -17.79
CA ALA A 152 5.72 -11.73 -17.48
C ALA A 152 4.31 -11.67 -18.11
N PRO A 153 4.18 -11.71 -19.44
CA PRO A 153 2.90 -11.50 -20.12
C PRO A 153 1.81 -12.53 -19.75
N GLU A 154 2.20 -13.72 -19.30
CA GLU A 154 1.30 -14.79 -18.86
C GLU A 154 0.43 -14.41 -17.66
N ILE A 155 0.86 -13.46 -16.84
CA ILE A 155 0.06 -12.98 -15.70
C ILE A 155 -1.03 -11.98 -16.14
N GLY A 156 -1.04 -11.58 -17.42
CA GLY A 156 -2.00 -10.64 -18.00
C GLY A 156 -3.46 -11.05 -17.85
N GLY A 157 -3.73 -12.36 -17.75
CA GLY A 157 -5.09 -12.87 -17.46
C GLY A 157 -5.68 -12.30 -16.17
N PHE A 158 -4.87 -12.07 -15.14
CA PHE A 158 -5.29 -11.47 -13.86
C PHE A 158 -5.73 -10.00 -14.03
N TYR A 159 -5.10 -9.28 -14.95
CA TYR A 159 -5.36 -7.86 -15.20
C TYR A 159 -6.49 -7.64 -16.22
N ALA A 160 -6.73 -8.59 -17.12
CA ALA A 160 -7.75 -8.51 -18.15
C ALA A 160 -9.12 -9.11 -17.73
N SER A 161 -9.17 -9.97 -16.71
CA SER A 161 -10.41 -10.62 -16.27
C SER A 161 -11.25 -9.69 -15.37
N SER A 162 -11.97 -8.77 -15.98
CA SER A 162 -13.09 -8.06 -15.35
C SER A 162 -14.35 -8.93 -15.37
N THR A 163 -14.34 -10.10 -14.73
CA THR A 163 -15.57 -10.87 -14.49
C THR A 163 -15.87 -10.89 -13.01
N ARG A 164 -16.42 -9.78 -12.50
CA ARG A 164 -17.27 -9.89 -11.31
C ARG A 164 -18.55 -10.57 -11.75
N THR A 165 -18.77 -11.79 -11.29
CA THR A 165 -20.08 -12.42 -11.30
C THR A 165 -21.08 -11.44 -10.69
N GLU A 166 -22.08 -11.04 -11.49
CA GLU A 166 -23.22 -10.26 -11.02
C GLU A 166 -23.98 -11.09 -9.99
N ALA A 167 -23.72 -10.85 -8.71
CA ALA A 167 -24.59 -11.32 -7.64
C ALA A 167 -25.82 -10.38 -7.57
N GLY A 168 -26.84 -10.75 -8.36
CA GLY A 168 -28.26 -10.44 -8.24
C GLY A 168 -28.68 -9.25 -7.39
N HIS A 169 -28.98 -8.14 -8.07
CA HIS A 169 -30.07 -7.27 -7.63
C HIS A 169 -31.38 -8.05 -7.72
N SER A 170 -31.90 -8.51 -6.58
CA SER A 170 -33.34 -8.75 -6.46
C SER A 170 -33.95 -7.58 -5.69
N CYS A 171 -34.52 -6.66 -6.46
CA CYS A 171 -35.55 -5.76 -6.01
C CYS A 171 -36.73 -6.61 -5.55
N GLY A 172 -36.91 -6.73 -4.24
CA GLY A 172 -38.07 -7.36 -3.61
C GLY A 172 -38.94 -6.27 -3.01
N SER A 173 -39.96 -5.87 -3.76
CA SER A 173 -41.09 -5.08 -3.28
C SER A 173 -41.88 -5.87 -2.22
N ARG A 174 -42.03 -5.29 -1.03
CA ARG A 174 -43.26 -5.23 -0.22
C ARG A 174 -43.04 -4.35 1.01
#